data_AF-A0A418PXB5-F1
#
_entry.id   AF-A0A418PXB5-F1
#
_cell.length_a   1.000
_cell.length_b   1.000
_cell.length_c   1.000
_cell.angle_alpha   90.00
_cell.angle_beta   90.00
_cell.angle_gamma   90.00
#
_symmetry.space_group_name_H-M   'P 1'
#
loop_
_entity.id
_entity.type
_entity.pdbx_description
1 polymer ?
#
loop_
_entity_poly.entity_id
_entity_poly.type
_entity_poly.pdbx_seq_one_letter_code
_entity_poly.pdbx_strand_id
1 'polypeptide(L)'
;MNLELIFSIANSTAFLCWILLFVLYQKRWVYRALFSFVFTGMAVVYLIFILQGIGGDSPGGFDTLANVKLLFSKDEAVLAGWIHYLVFDLFVGMWICSDADKRGINRWILLPCLLLTFMLGPTGLLLYVLIRVGYLRKFPQDPYA
;
A
#
# COMPACT_ATOMS: atom_id res chain seq x y z
N MET A 1 8.60 -4.01 -23.27
CA MET A 1 8.86 -4.79 -22.03
C MET A 1 7.64 -5.65 -21.76
N ASN A 2 7.81 -6.87 -21.23
CA ASN A 2 6.66 -7.72 -20.91
C ASN A 2 5.97 -7.19 -19.64
N LEU A 3 4.80 -6.53 -19.78
CA LEU A 3 4.06 -5.94 -18.66
C LEU A 3 3.66 -6.99 -17.63
N GLU A 4 3.32 -8.21 -18.07
CA GLU A 4 2.98 -9.33 -17.18
C GLU A 4 4.14 -9.75 -16.29
N LEU A 5 5.37 -9.70 -16.81
CA LEU A 5 6.55 -10.01 -16.00
C LEU A 5 6.72 -8.99 -14.87
N ILE A 6 6.49 -7.70 -15.16
CA ILE A 6 6.62 -6.61 -14.18
C ILE A 6 5.50 -6.70 -13.15
N PHE A 7 4.28 -6.98 -13.60
CA PHE A 7 3.15 -7.25 -12.74
C PHE A 7 3.45 -8.42 -11.78
N SER A 8 3.95 -9.54 -12.30
CA SER A 8 4.31 -10.71 -11.48
C SER A 8 5.41 -10.39 -10.46
N ILE A 9 6.45 -9.64 -10.86
CA ILE A 9 7.52 -9.21 -9.96
C ILE A 9 6.96 -8.29 -8.87
N ALA A 10 6.18 -7.28 -9.23
CA ALA A 10 5.60 -6.32 -8.28
C ALA A 10 4.72 -7.03 -7.23
N ASN A 11 3.86 -7.95 -7.65
CA ASN A 11 3.03 -8.74 -6.73
C ASN A 11 3.87 -9.65 -5.82
N SER A 12 4.86 -10.35 -6.38
CA SER A 12 5.73 -11.23 -5.61
C SER A 12 6.54 -10.45 -4.57
N THR A 13 7.08 -9.30 -4.97
CA THR A 13 7.77 -8.39 -4.05
C THR A 13 6.84 -7.89 -2.96
N ALA A 14 5.64 -7.41 -3.30
CA ALA A 14 4.67 -6.96 -2.32
C ALA A 14 4.34 -8.07 -1.32
N PHE A 15 4.01 -9.27 -1.79
CA PHE A 15 3.70 -10.41 -0.94
C PHE A 15 4.83 -10.77 0.04
N LEU A 16 6.09 -10.82 -0.46
CA LEU A 16 7.26 -11.04 0.39
C LEU A 16 7.42 -9.94 1.45
N CYS A 17 7.17 -8.68 1.07
CA CYS A 17 7.24 -7.56 2.00
C CYS A 17 6.18 -7.67 3.10
N TRP A 18 4.97 -8.11 2.77
CA TRP A 18 3.90 -8.34 3.75
C TRP A 18 4.26 -9.48 4.73
N ILE A 19 4.86 -10.57 4.24
CA ILE A 19 5.37 -11.64 5.12
C ILE A 19 6.45 -11.10 6.06
N LEU A 20 7.46 -10.40 5.51
CA LEU A 20 8.53 -9.82 6.32
C LEU A 20 7.98 -8.84 7.35
N LEU A 21 7.04 -8.00 6.93
CA LEU A 21 6.37 -7.05 7.80
C LEU A 21 5.64 -7.76 8.93
N PHE A 22 4.81 -8.78 8.65
CA PHE A 22 4.08 -9.51 9.70
C PHE A 22 4.99 -10.29 10.66
N VAL A 23 6.05 -10.92 10.15
CA VAL A 23 6.96 -11.76 10.95
C VAL A 23 7.88 -10.91 11.81
N LEU A 24 8.40 -9.80 11.27
CA LEU A 24 9.46 -9.00 11.86
C LEU A 24 9.02 -7.57 12.20
N TYR A 25 7.71 -7.33 12.39
CA TYR A 25 7.17 -5.98 12.61
C TYR A 25 7.78 -5.23 13.80
N GLN A 26 8.35 -5.91 14.79
CA GLN A 26 9.00 -5.27 15.95
C GLN A 26 10.42 -4.75 15.64
N LYS A 27 10.99 -5.15 14.49
CA LYS A 27 12.38 -4.86 14.14
C LYS A 27 12.47 -3.60 13.29
N ARG A 28 13.01 -2.52 13.87
CA ARG A 28 13.17 -1.21 13.20
C ARG A 28 13.89 -1.25 11.85
N TRP A 29 14.81 -2.19 11.64
CA TRP A 29 15.55 -2.31 10.38
C TRP A 29 14.65 -2.74 9.21
N VAL A 30 13.55 -3.47 9.47
CA VAL A 30 12.61 -3.93 8.44
C VAL A 30 11.94 -2.73 7.78
N TYR A 31 11.43 -1.79 8.58
CA TYR A 31 10.83 -0.55 8.06
C TYR A 31 11.81 0.27 7.24
N ARG A 32 13.08 0.36 7.68
CA ARG A 32 14.12 1.06 6.91
C ARG A 32 14.37 0.36 5.57
N ALA A 33 14.52 -0.96 5.56
CA ALA A 33 14.75 -1.71 4.35
C ALA A 33 13.56 -1.63 3.37
N LEU A 34 12.33 -1.84 3.87
CA LEU A 34 11.12 -1.74 3.07
C LEU A 34 10.94 -0.33 2.48
N PHE A 35 11.13 0.71 3.29
CA PHE A 35 10.98 2.08 2.81
C PHE A 35 12.10 2.48 1.84
N SER A 36 13.37 2.25 2.19
CA SER A 36 14.48 2.69 1.36
C SER A 36 14.57 1.95 0.02
N PHE A 37 14.34 0.64 0.01
CA PHE A 37 14.54 -0.17 -1.20
C PHE A 37 13.24 -0.46 -1.94
N VAL A 38 12.23 -0.99 -1.25
CA VAL A 38 11.01 -1.48 -1.90
C VAL A 38 10.11 -0.32 -2.29
N PHE A 39 9.81 0.56 -1.34
CA PHE A 39 8.94 1.72 -1.60
C PHE A 39 9.57 2.62 -2.66
N THR A 40 10.83 3.04 -2.49
CA THR A 40 11.52 3.88 -3.48
C THR A 40 11.61 3.19 -4.85
N GLY A 41 11.98 1.91 -4.89
CA GLY A 41 12.12 1.17 -6.14
C GLY A 41 10.80 1.05 -6.90
N MET A 42 9.73 0.64 -6.21
CA MET A 42 8.39 0.54 -6.81
C MET A 42 7.81 1.90 -7.17
N ALA A 43 8.13 2.97 -6.42
CA ALA A 43 7.74 4.33 -6.77
C ALA A 43 8.41 4.82 -8.07
N VAL A 44 9.67 4.47 -8.29
CA VAL A 44 10.36 4.73 -9.57
C VAL A 44 9.69 3.96 -10.72
N VAL A 45 9.38 2.67 -10.52
CA VAL A 45 8.68 1.88 -11.54
C VAL A 45 7.30 2.48 -11.85
N TYR A 46 6.53 2.85 -10.82
CA TYR A 46 5.28 3.59 -10.97
C TYR A 46 5.47 4.86 -11.80
N LEU A 47 6.47 5.69 -11.48
CA LEU A 47 6.72 6.95 -12.18
C LEU A 47 7.01 6.72 -13.67
N ILE A 48 7.77 5.69 -14.01
CA ILE A 48 8.05 5.34 -15.41
C ILE A 48 6.76 4.97 -16.14
N PHE A 49 5.95 4.08 -15.57
CA PHE A 49 4.74 3.58 -16.22
C PHE A 49 3.61 4.61 -16.28
N ILE A 50 3.45 5.44 -15.25
CA ILE A 50 2.41 6.47 -15.25
C ILE A 50 2.72 7.54 -16.31
N LEU A 51 3.99 7.91 -16.51
CA LEU A 51 4.39 8.83 -17.56
C LEU A 51 4.21 8.23 -18.96
N GLN A 52 4.42 6.93 -19.14
CA GLN A 52 4.15 6.23 -20.40
C GLN A 52 2.65 6.07 -20.69
N GLY A 53 1.86 5.77 -19.65
CA GLY A 53 0.41 5.56 -19.74
C GLY A 53 -0.36 6.86 -19.97
N ILE A 54 -0.08 7.89 -19.17
CA ILE A 54 -0.85 9.15 -19.16
C ILE A 54 -0.17 10.25 -20.01
N GLY A 55 1.11 10.10 -20.38
CA GLY A 55 1.85 11.12 -21.13
C GLY A 55 1.32 11.39 -22.55
N GLY A 56 1.43 12.66 -22.96
CA GLY A 56 1.24 13.14 -24.33
C GLY A 56 -0.18 13.61 -24.63
N ASP A 57 -1.14 12.69 -24.67
CA ASP A 57 -2.49 12.94 -25.22
C ASP A 57 -3.57 12.07 -24.53
N SER A 58 -3.48 11.82 -23.22
CA SER A 58 -4.53 11.04 -22.54
C SER A 58 -5.87 11.80 -22.59
N PRO A 59 -6.95 11.22 -23.15
CA PRO A 59 -8.26 11.87 -23.25
C PRO A 59 -9.01 11.90 -21.90
N GLY A 60 -8.39 11.40 -20.83
CA GLY A 60 -9.00 11.29 -19.50
C GLY A 60 -8.77 12.50 -18.60
N GLY A 61 -9.32 12.41 -17.39
CA GLY A 61 -9.35 13.49 -16.40
C GLY A 61 -9.94 13.02 -15.06
N PHE A 62 -9.87 13.87 -14.03
CA PHE A 62 -10.29 13.54 -12.66
C PHE A 62 -11.63 14.16 -12.25
N ASP A 63 -12.33 14.81 -13.18
CA ASP A 63 -13.58 15.54 -12.99
C ASP A 63 -14.83 14.64 -13.03
N THR A 64 -14.80 13.58 -13.84
CA THR A 64 -15.89 12.61 -13.93
C THR A 64 -15.37 11.17 -13.89
N LEU A 65 -16.20 10.24 -13.42
CA LEU A 65 -15.85 8.81 -13.41
C LEU A 65 -15.54 8.28 -14.84
N ALA A 66 -16.23 8.81 -15.86
CA ALA A 66 -15.96 8.44 -17.25
C ALA A 66 -14.54 8.87 -17.67
N ASN A 67 -14.15 10.10 -17.34
CA ASN A 67 -12.82 10.62 -17.63
C ASN A 67 -11.73 9.88 -16.84
N VAL A 68 -12.00 9.45 -15.59
CA VAL A 68 -11.05 8.64 -14.83
C VAL A 68 -10.83 7.29 -15.50
N LYS A 69 -11.89 6.64 -16.01
CA LYS A 69 -11.73 5.38 -16.76
C LYS A 69 -10.88 5.54 -18.00
N LEU A 70 -10.97 6.67 -18.69
CA LEU A 70 -10.14 6.97 -19.86
C LEU A 70 -8.65 7.10 -19.51
N LEU A 71 -8.29 7.52 -18.28
CA LEU A 71 -6.89 7.52 -17.84
C LEU A 71 -6.28 6.12 -17.78
N PHE A 72 -7.12 5.09 -17.59
CA PHE A 72 -6.73 3.68 -17.51
C PHE A 72 -6.99 2.91 -18.81
N SER A 73 -7.10 3.60 -19.95
CA SER A 73 -7.34 2.95 -21.24
C SER A 73 -6.13 2.21 -21.81
N LYS A 74 -4.93 2.44 -21.26
CA LYS A 74 -3.67 1.78 -21.64
C LYS A 74 -3.21 0.84 -20.54
N ASP A 75 -2.67 -0.31 -20.93
CA ASP A 75 -2.19 -1.33 -20.00
C ASP A 75 -1.08 -0.80 -19.07
N GLU A 76 -0.23 0.11 -19.56
CA GLU A 76 0.81 0.77 -18.74
C GLU A 76 0.21 1.61 -17.61
N ALA A 77 -0.89 2.32 -17.88
CA ALA A 77 -1.58 3.11 -16.87
C ALA A 77 -2.28 2.23 -15.84
N VAL A 78 -2.87 1.10 -16.27
CA VAL A 78 -3.45 0.10 -15.38
C VAL A 78 -2.39 -0.50 -14.48
N LEU A 79 -1.25 -0.91 -15.04
CA LEU A 79 -0.12 -1.44 -14.27
C LEU A 79 0.41 -0.41 -13.27
N ALA A 80 0.56 0.85 -13.68
CA ALA A 80 0.95 1.93 -12.77
C ALA A 80 -0.05 2.08 -11.62
N GLY A 81 -1.36 2.08 -11.91
CA GLY A 81 -2.41 2.10 -10.89
C GLY A 81 -2.32 0.92 -9.92
N TRP A 82 -2.02 -0.27 -10.42
CA TRP A 82 -1.83 -1.45 -9.58
C TRP A 82 -0.60 -1.32 -8.66
N ILE A 83 0.54 -0.90 -9.20
CA ILE A 83 1.76 -0.67 -8.41
C ILE A 83 1.51 0.41 -7.36
N HIS A 84 0.77 1.47 -7.71
CA HIS A 84 0.34 2.50 -6.77
C HIS A 84 -0.38 1.88 -5.56
N TYR A 85 -1.38 1.01 -5.78
CA TYR A 85 -2.06 0.32 -4.68
C TYR A 85 -1.10 -0.51 -3.82
N LEU A 86 -0.26 -1.34 -4.43
CA LEU A 86 0.69 -2.18 -3.69
C LEU A 86 1.62 -1.36 -2.78
N VAL A 87 2.13 -0.24 -3.28
CA VAL A 87 3.07 0.63 -2.56
C VAL A 87 2.40 1.36 -1.41
N PHE A 88 1.23 1.95 -1.67
CA PHE A 88 0.49 2.68 -0.64
C PHE A 88 -0.09 1.73 0.42
N ASP A 89 -0.59 0.56 0.05
CA ASP A 89 -1.08 -0.44 1.00
C ASP A 89 0.05 -0.96 1.89
N LEU A 90 1.24 -1.20 1.33
CA LEU A 90 2.41 -1.59 2.13
C LEU A 90 2.82 -0.48 3.11
N PHE A 91 2.76 0.79 2.67
CA PHE A 91 3.04 1.94 3.54
C PHE A 91 2.03 2.03 4.70
N VAL A 92 0.75 1.85 4.42
CA VAL A 92 -0.31 1.78 5.44
C VAL A 92 -0.08 0.61 6.38
N GLY A 93 0.27 -0.57 5.86
CA GLY A 93 0.64 -1.74 6.67
C GLY A 93 1.81 -1.46 7.62
N MET A 94 2.86 -0.80 7.12
CA MET A 94 4.01 -0.38 7.94
C MET A 94 3.57 0.57 9.07
N TRP A 95 2.68 1.52 8.78
CA TRP A 95 2.15 2.41 9.79
C TRP A 95 1.31 1.66 10.84
N ILE A 96 0.40 0.77 10.42
CA ILE A 96 -0.42 -0.07 11.31
C ILE A 96 0.48 -0.86 12.27
N CYS A 97 1.48 -1.56 11.73
CA CYS A 97 2.41 -2.35 12.52
C CYS A 97 3.21 -1.51 13.53
N SER A 98 3.70 -0.34 13.10
CA SER A 98 4.49 0.57 13.94
C SER A 98 3.67 1.18 15.07
N ASP A 99 2.44 1.62 14.79
CA ASP A 99 1.53 2.16 15.82
C ASP A 99 1.11 1.05 16.80
N ALA A 100 0.82 -0.14 16.31
CA ALA A 100 0.41 -1.26 17.14
C ALA A 100 1.52 -1.74 18.09
N ASP A 101 2.78 -1.75 17.62
CA ASP A 101 3.95 -2.08 18.44
C ASP A 101 4.10 -1.09 19.61
N LYS A 102 3.95 0.22 19.35
CA LYS A 102 3.99 1.27 20.39
C LYS A 102 2.89 1.11 21.44
N ARG A 103 1.76 0.52 21.07
CA ARG A 103 0.57 0.35 21.94
C ARG A 103 0.48 -1.01 22.60
N GLY A 104 1.40 -1.92 22.29
CA GLY A 104 1.37 -3.30 22.78
C GLY A 104 0.18 -4.11 22.26
N ILE A 105 -0.37 -3.76 21.08
CA ILE A 105 -1.45 -4.54 20.45
C ILE A 105 -0.86 -5.86 19.96
N ASN A 106 -1.55 -6.97 20.27
CA ASN A 106 -1.09 -8.31 19.92
C ASN A 106 -1.04 -8.53 18.40
N ARG A 107 0.05 -9.16 17.93
CA ARG A 107 0.25 -9.56 16.52
C ARG A 107 -0.90 -10.36 15.89
N TRP A 108 -1.64 -11.14 16.67
CA TRP A 108 -2.75 -11.94 16.14
C TRP A 108 -3.99 -11.09 15.85
N ILE A 109 -4.17 -9.98 16.57
CA ILE A 109 -5.20 -8.98 16.30
C ILE A 109 -4.83 -8.17 15.05
N LEU A 110 -3.53 -7.95 14.82
CA LEU A 110 -3.02 -7.30 13.61
C LEU A 110 -3.21 -8.13 12.35
N LEU A 111 -3.10 -9.46 12.44
CA LEU A 111 -3.18 -10.34 11.27
C LEU A 111 -4.40 -10.06 10.37
N PRO A 112 -5.66 -10.02 10.87
CA PRO A 112 -6.81 -9.68 10.03
C PRO A 112 -6.75 -8.25 9.46
N CYS A 113 -6.21 -7.28 10.21
CA CYS A 113 -6.01 -5.92 9.72
C CYS A 113 -5.02 -5.87 8.55
N LEU A 114 -3.91 -6.59 8.67
CA LEU A 114 -2.87 -6.64 7.64
C LEU A 114 -3.34 -7.40 6.41
N LEU A 115 -4.06 -8.51 6.56
CA LEU A 115 -4.67 -9.24 5.44
C LEU A 115 -5.69 -8.37 4.69
N LEU A 116 -6.58 -7.69 5.42
CA LEU A 116 -7.53 -6.76 4.81
C LEU A 116 -6.85 -5.55 4.19
N THR A 117 -5.73 -5.08 4.73
CA THR A 117 -4.97 -3.97 4.12
C THR A 117 -4.27 -4.43 2.84
N PHE A 118 -3.75 -5.67 2.82
CA PHE A 118 -3.14 -6.22 1.61
C PHE A 118 -4.14 -6.44 0.47
N MET A 119 -5.36 -6.90 0.79
CA MET A 119 -6.38 -7.19 -0.23
C MET A 119 -7.28 -6.00 -0.54
N LEU A 120 -7.60 -5.20 0.47
CA LEU A 120 -8.62 -4.15 0.46
C LEU A 120 -8.10 -2.92 1.23
N GLY A 121 -6.88 -2.47 0.96
CA GLY A 121 -6.21 -1.27 1.52
C GLY A 121 -6.92 -0.55 2.67
N PRO A 122 -7.90 0.33 2.35
CA PRO A 122 -8.61 1.16 3.34
C PRO A 122 -9.44 0.37 4.35
N THR A 123 -9.95 -0.81 4.00
CA THR A 123 -10.77 -1.65 4.90
C THR A 123 -9.94 -2.21 6.06
N GLY A 124 -8.69 -2.63 5.82
CA GLY A 124 -7.81 -3.09 6.89
C GLY A 124 -7.37 -1.97 7.83
N LEU A 125 -7.12 -0.78 7.28
CA LEU A 125 -6.87 0.42 8.07
C LEU A 125 -8.08 0.79 8.94
N LEU A 126 -9.29 0.76 8.38
CA LEU A 126 -10.52 1.01 9.12
C LEU A 126 -10.68 0.03 10.29
N LEU A 127 -10.47 -1.27 10.05
CA LEU A 127 -10.52 -2.28 11.11
C LEU A 127 -9.50 -1.98 12.22
N TYR A 128 -8.27 -1.63 11.84
CA TYR A 128 -7.25 -1.28 12.81
C TYR A 128 -7.64 -0.05 13.66
N VAL A 129 -8.19 0.99 13.03
CA VAL A 129 -8.66 2.19 13.74
C VAL A 129 -9.78 1.83 14.74
N LEU A 130 -10.74 0.99 14.35
CA LEU A 130 -11.81 0.52 15.25
C LEU A 130 -11.24 -0.22 16.47
N ILE A 131 -10.25 -1.10 16.26
CA ILE A 131 -9.56 -1.82 17.34
C ILE A 131 -8.82 -0.83 18.23
N ARG A 132 -8.09 0.14 17.66
CA ARG A 132 -7.38 1.19 18.40
C ARG A 132 -8.35 2.01 19.25
N VAL A 133 -9.52 2.39 18.71
CA VAL A 133 -10.57 3.11 19.46
C VAL A 133 -11.07 2.27 20.62
N GLY A 134 -11.35 0.98 20.41
CA GLY A 134 -11.78 0.07 21.46
C GLY A 134 -10.74 -0.09 22.57
N TYR A 135 -9.46 -0.14 22.20
CA TYR A 135 -8.34 -0.27 23.13
C TYR A 135 -8.07 1.01 23.93
N LEU A 136 -8.09 2.17 23.27
CA LEU A 136 -7.82 3.48 23.89
C LEU A 136 -9.06 4.12 24.54
N ARG A 137 -10.26 3.62 24.24
CA ARG A 137 -11.57 4.22 24.59
C ARG A 137 -11.69 5.69 24.18
N LYS A 138 -10.95 6.11 23.15
CA LYS A 138 -10.93 7.47 22.61
C LYS A 138 -10.78 7.42 21.09
N PHE A 139 -11.40 8.37 20.41
CA PHE A 139 -11.24 8.51 18.97
C PHE A 139 -9.84 9.09 18.66
N PRO A 140 -9.00 8.39 17.88
CA PRO A 140 -7.68 8.89 17.53
C PRO A 140 -7.81 10.03 16.52
N GLN A 141 -7.49 11.25 16.95
CA GLN A 141 -7.45 12.44 16.09
C GLN A 141 -6.08 12.62 15.41
N ASP A 142 -5.05 11.96 15.92
CA ASP A 142 -3.69 12.01 15.40
C ASP A 142 -3.20 10.58 15.07
N PRO A 143 -2.67 10.34 13.86
CA PRO A 143 -2.07 9.07 13.50
C PRO A 143 -0.85 8.69 14.35
N TYR A 144 -0.27 9.60 15.13
CA TYR A 144 0.93 9.38 15.93
C TYR A 144 0.73 9.54 17.46
N ALA A 145 -0.42 10.04 17.93
CA ALA A 145 -0.69 10.30 19.36
C ALA A 145 -1.18 9.08 20.16
#